data_AF-A0A814X7D2-F1
#
_entry.id   AF-A0A814X7D2-F1
#
_cell.length_a   1.000
_cell.length_b   1.000
_cell.length_c   1.000
_cell.angle_alpha   90.00
_cell.angle_beta   90.00
_cell.angle_gamma   90.00
#
_symmetry.space_group_name_H-M   'P 1'
#
loop_
_entity.id
_entity.type
_entity.pdbx_description
1 polymer ?
#
loop_
_entity_poly.entity_id
_entity_poly.type
_entity_poly.pdbx_seq_one_letter_code
_entity_poly.pdbx_strand_id
1 'polypeptide(L)'
;MDNVISGSKEQKAYHIRRITDIVKESLEILPPINGYENMSLVPLEVAVKPLIPFLPDIENYVCIVKQRCQRPPVDRLSNDESASIMLYAMGWKPLNQCLYVVLNKTL
;
A
#
# COMPACT_ATOMS: atom_id res chain seq x y z
N MET A 1 -11.21 16.83 -36.12
CA MET A 1 -11.89 17.01 -34.83
C MET A 1 -11.42 15.88 -33.94
N ASP A 2 -10.34 16.15 -33.22
CA ASP A 2 -9.74 15.23 -32.25
C ASP A 2 -10.45 15.32 -30.90
N ASN A 3 -10.20 14.30 -30.06
CA ASN A 3 -10.54 14.11 -28.64
C ASN A 3 -11.80 13.28 -28.34
N VAL A 4 -11.81 12.30 -27.42
CA VAL A 4 -10.80 11.72 -26.51
C VAL A 4 -11.35 10.34 -26.14
N ILE A 5 -10.63 9.25 -26.42
CA ILE A 5 -10.82 7.94 -25.78
C ILE A 5 -9.54 7.67 -24.98
N SER A 6 -9.36 8.41 -23.88
CA SER A 6 -8.12 8.38 -23.06
C SER A 6 -8.36 7.85 -21.64
N GLY A 7 -9.38 7.02 -21.44
CA GLY A 7 -9.76 6.59 -20.09
C GLY A 7 -9.31 5.18 -19.67
N SER A 8 -9.19 4.22 -20.61
CA SER A 8 -9.26 2.78 -20.26
C SER A 8 -7.99 1.97 -20.49
N LYS A 9 -7.00 2.50 -21.23
CA LYS A 9 -5.76 1.76 -21.57
C LYS A 9 -4.64 1.91 -20.52
N GLU A 10 -4.52 3.08 -19.90
CA GLU A 10 -3.46 3.36 -18.92
C GLU A 10 -3.58 2.53 -17.64
N GLN A 11 -4.82 2.30 -17.17
CA GLN A 11 -5.06 1.50 -15.96
C GLN A 11 -4.73 0.01 -16.16
N LYS A 12 -5.01 -0.54 -17.36
CA LYS A 12 -4.65 -1.93 -17.71
C LYS A 12 -3.14 -2.13 -17.81
N ALA A 13 -2.43 -1.18 -18.39
CA ALA A 13 -0.97 -1.24 -18.54
C ALA A 13 -0.24 -1.26 -17.17
N TYR A 14 -0.77 -0.56 -16.18
CA TYR A 14 -0.16 -0.48 -14.85
C TYR A 14 -0.25 -1.79 -14.04
N HIS A 15 -1.32 -2.56 -14.20
CA HIS A 15 -1.46 -3.84 -13.50
C HIS A 15 -0.46 -4.89 -13.99
N ILE A 16 -0.16 -4.90 -15.29
CA ILE A 16 0.76 -5.86 -15.93
C ILE A 16 2.20 -5.65 -15.44
N ARG A 17 2.60 -4.43 -15.12
CA ARG A 17 3.96 -4.09 -14.68
C ARG A 17 4.37 -4.71 -13.35
N ARG A 18 3.42 -5.09 -12.48
CA ARG A 18 3.73 -5.67 -11.17
C ARG A 18 4.25 -7.12 -11.22
N ILE A 19 4.07 -7.81 -12.35
CA ILE A 19 4.43 -9.23 -12.48
C ILE A 19 5.78 -9.40 -13.20
N THR A 20 6.25 -8.38 -13.94
CA THR A 20 7.43 -8.50 -14.81
C THR A 20 8.77 -8.44 -14.08
N ASP A 21 8.80 -8.04 -12.80
CA ASP A 21 10.04 -7.82 -12.05
C ASP A 21 10.60 -9.08 -11.39
N ILE A 22 9.86 -10.20 -11.41
CA ILE A 22 10.27 -11.51 -10.84
C ILE A 22 11.62 -11.98 -11.40
N VAL A 23 11.91 -11.67 -12.68
CA VAL A 23 13.16 -12.08 -13.35
C VAL A 23 14.40 -11.43 -12.72
N LYS A 24 14.24 -10.30 -12.02
CA LYS A 24 15.34 -9.57 -11.36
C LYS A 24 15.40 -9.80 -9.85
N GLU A 25 14.49 -10.59 -9.29
CA GLU A 25 14.44 -10.85 -7.86
C GLU A 25 15.62 -11.75 -7.46
N SER A 26 16.31 -11.37 -6.37
CA SER A 26 17.43 -12.16 -5.85
C SER A 26 16.90 -13.52 -5.36
N LEU A 27 17.65 -14.59 -5.65
CA LEU A 27 17.38 -15.92 -5.10
C LEU A 27 17.95 -16.09 -3.67
N GLU A 28 18.53 -15.04 -3.10
CA GLU A 28 19.03 -15.06 -1.73
C GLU A 28 17.88 -15.14 -0.73
N ILE A 29 17.94 -16.15 0.14
CA ILE A 29 17.00 -16.28 1.25
C ILE A 29 17.42 -15.29 2.33
N LEU A 30 16.65 -14.23 2.50
CA LEU A 30 16.84 -13.28 3.60
C LEU A 30 16.47 -13.96 4.93
N PRO A 31 17.29 -13.77 5.99
CA PRO A 31 16.91 -14.26 7.30
C PRO A 31 15.65 -13.54 7.80
N PRO A 32 14.83 -14.20 8.63
CA PRO A 32 13.70 -13.54 9.28
C PRO A 32 14.15 -12.27 10.03
N ILE A 33 13.31 -11.24 10.00
CA ILE A 33 13.56 -10.02 10.77
C ILE A 33 13.20 -10.31 12.24
N ASN A 34 14.19 -10.81 12.99
CA ASN A 34 14.01 -11.19 14.39
C ASN A 34 13.58 -10.01 15.26
N GLY A 35 12.72 -10.27 16.24
CA GLY A 35 12.27 -9.30 17.24
C GLY A 35 10.96 -8.60 16.92
N TYR A 36 10.53 -8.55 15.65
CA TYR A 36 9.25 -7.95 15.26
C TYR A 36 8.05 -8.76 15.77
N GLU A 37 8.20 -10.08 15.86
CA GLU A 37 7.20 -10.99 16.40
C GLU A 37 6.87 -10.72 17.88
N ASN A 38 7.77 -10.04 18.60
CA ASN A 38 7.60 -9.67 20.00
C ASN A 38 7.10 -8.22 20.16
N MET A 39 7.04 -7.44 19.08
CA MET A 39 6.53 -6.08 19.13
C MET A 39 5.00 -6.10 19.21
N SER A 40 4.45 -5.31 20.14
CA SER A 40 3.01 -5.13 20.20
C SER A 40 2.52 -4.41 18.95
N LEU A 41 1.45 -4.93 18.34
CA LEU A 41 0.75 -4.23 17.29
C LEU A 41 0.21 -2.90 17.83
N VAL A 42 0.38 -1.86 17.05
CA VAL A 42 -0.11 -0.51 17.35
C VAL A 42 -1.25 -0.16 16.41
N PRO A 43 -2.12 0.80 16.77
CA PRO A 43 -3.12 1.30 15.85
C PRO A 43 -2.51 1.83 14.56
N LEU A 44 -3.21 1.67 13.45
CA LEU A 44 -2.69 2.06 12.12
C LEU A 44 -2.27 3.54 12.08
N GLU A 45 -2.99 4.42 12.76
CA GLU A 45 -2.68 5.85 12.89
C GLU A 45 -1.31 6.10 13.53
N VAL A 46 -0.89 5.24 14.46
CA VAL A 46 0.42 5.33 15.10
C VAL A 46 1.49 4.78 14.16
N ALA A 47 1.21 3.66 13.50
CA ALA A 47 2.14 3.00 12.59
C ALA A 47 2.56 3.90 11.41
N VAL A 48 1.67 4.77 10.92
CA VAL A 48 1.95 5.65 9.78
C VAL A 48 2.73 6.92 10.12
N LYS A 49 2.87 7.29 11.41
CA LYS A 49 3.52 8.54 11.81
C LYS A 49 4.93 8.72 11.25
N PRO A 50 5.82 7.69 11.24
CA PRO A 50 7.15 7.81 10.67
C PRO A 50 7.15 8.10 9.16
N LEU A 51 6.04 7.84 8.46
CA LEU A 51 5.90 8.01 7.02
C LEU A 51 5.42 9.40 6.61
N ILE A 52 4.89 10.20 7.55
CA ILE A 52 4.33 11.53 7.28
C ILE A 52 5.31 12.46 6.52
N PRO A 53 6.63 12.50 6.84
CA PRO A 53 7.57 13.34 6.10
C PRO A 53 7.69 12.98 4.60
N PHE A 54 7.41 11.73 4.22
CA PHE A 54 7.47 11.26 2.84
C PHE A 54 6.08 11.26 2.17
N LEU A 55 5.03 11.13 2.97
CA LEU A 55 3.63 11.01 2.56
C LEU A 55 2.75 11.90 3.44
N PRO A 56 2.70 13.22 3.19
CA PRO A 56 2.00 14.16 4.07
C PRO A 56 0.51 13.84 4.24
N ASP A 57 -0.13 13.28 3.22
CA ASP A 57 -1.56 12.96 3.23
C ASP A 57 -1.89 11.55 3.76
N ILE A 58 -0.92 10.79 4.27
CA ILE A 58 -1.13 9.39 4.64
C ILE A 58 -2.22 9.20 5.70
N GLU A 59 -2.34 10.13 6.66
CA GLU A 59 -3.35 10.07 7.72
C GLU A 59 -4.78 10.20 7.15
N ASN A 60 -4.96 11.01 6.11
CA ASN A 60 -6.26 11.11 5.41
C ASN A 60 -6.61 9.77 4.77
N TYR A 61 -5.64 9.11 4.16
CA TYR A 61 -5.85 7.79 3.56
C TYR A 61 -6.11 6.71 4.60
N VAL A 62 -5.48 6.76 5.79
CA VAL A 62 -5.82 5.88 6.93
C VAL A 62 -7.29 6.01 7.29
N CYS A 63 -7.81 7.24 7.40
CA CYS A 63 -9.23 7.46 7.67
C CYS A 63 -10.12 6.85 6.57
N ILE A 64 -9.78 7.08 5.30
CA ILE A 64 -10.52 6.55 4.14
C ILE A 64 -10.55 5.01 4.16
N VAL A 65 -9.41 4.35 4.36
CA VAL A 65 -9.37 2.87 4.32
C VAL A 65 -10.11 2.26 5.51
N LYS A 66 -10.04 2.87 6.70
CA LYS A 66 -10.79 2.39 7.87
C LYS A 66 -12.31 2.53 7.72
N GLN A 67 -12.77 3.48 6.92
CA GLN A 67 -14.18 3.62 6.56
C GLN A 67 -14.62 2.61 5.49
N ARG A 68 -13.70 2.19 4.61
CA ARG A 68 -13.96 1.21 3.55
C ARG A 68 -13.88 -0.24 4.01
N CYS A 69 -13.13 -0.52 5.07
CA CYS A 69 -13.09 -1.84 5.68
C CYS A 69 -14.46 -2.22 6.25
N GLN A 70 -14.87 -3.47 5.99
CA GLN A 70 -16.09 -4.02 6.55
C GLN A 70 -15.97 -4.18 8.07
N ARG A 71 -17.10 -4.01 8.78
CA ARG A 71 -17.18 -4.20 10.23
C ARG A 71 -18.28 -5.20 10.57
N PRO A 72 -17.93 -6.42 11.06
CA PRO A 72 -16.57 -6.95 11.24
C PRO A 72 -15.88 -7.29 9.89
N PRO A 73 -14.54 -7.42 9.88
CA PRO A 73 -13.82 -7.99 8.74
C PRO A 73 -14.32 -9.41 8.42
N VAL A 74 -14.25 -9.80 7.15
CA VAL A 74 -14.74 -11.12 6.67
C VAL A 74 -13.80 -12.25 7.11
N ASP A 75 -12.56 -11.92 7.45
CA ASP A 75 -11.49 -12.82 7.83
C ASP A 75 -11.17 -12.71 9.34
N ARG A 76 -10.06 -13.34 9.76
CA ARG A 76 -9.58 -13.29 11.14
C ARG A 76 -8.72 -12.07 11.44
N LEU A 77 -8.73 -11.05 10.58
CA LEU A 77 -7.96 -9.84 10.78
C LEU A 77 -8.72 -8.86 11.68
N SER A 78 -7.97 -8.05 12.40
CA SER A 78 -8.46 -6.83 12.99
C SER A 78 -8.76 -5.79 11.90
N ASN A 79 -9.60 -4.81 12.22
CA ASN A 79 -9.89 -3.70 11.30
C ASN A 79 -8.61 -2.97 10.86
N ASP A 80 -7.63 -2.84 11.75
CA ASP A 80 -6.39 -2.12 11.47
C ASP A 80 -5.48 -2.93 10.53
N GLU A 81 -5.45 -4.26 10.65
CA GLU A 81 -4.73 -5.14 9.72
C GLU A 81 -5.40 -5.17 8.33
N SER A 82 -6.73 -5.26 8.27
CA SER A 82 -7.42 -5.16 6.97
C SER A 82 -7.20 -3.80 6.32
N ALA A 83 -7.24 -2.73 7.12
CA ALA A 83 -7.01 -1.36 6.65
C ALA A 83 -5.56 -1.15 6.19
N SER A 84 -4.57 -1.72 6.86
CA SER A 84 -3.16 -1.60 6.45
C SER A 84 -2.90 -2.28 5.10
N ILE A 85 -3.48 -3.47 4.88
CA ILE A 85 -3.38 -4.17 3.59
C ILE A 85 -4.05 -3.34 2.49
N MET A 86 -5.26 -2.81 2.75
CA MET A 86 -5.94 -1.94 1.79
C MET A 86 -5.14 -0.67 1.51
N LEU A 87 -4.57 -0.03 2.52
CA LEU A 87 -3.75 1.18 2.38
C LEU A 87 -2.55 0.94 1.47
N TYR A 88 -1.85 -0.19 1.64
CA TYR A 88 -0.71 -0.55 0.80
C TYR A 88 -1.12 -0.82 -0.66
N ALA A 89 -2.24 -1.52 -0.87
CA ALA A 89 -2.70 -1.91 -2.22
C ALA A 89 -3.46 -0.79 -2.96
N MET A 90 -3.98 0.20 -2.25
CA MET A 90 -4.78 1.27 -2.82
C MET A 90 -3.92 2.23 -3.65
N GLY A 91 -4.37 2.52 -4.87
CA GLY A 91 -3.83 3.62 -5.66
C GLY A 91 -4.60 4.92 -5.40
N TRP A 92 -3.88 6.04 -5.34
CA TRP A 92 -4.47 7.38 -5.34
C TRP A 92 -3.68 8.33 -6.24
N LYS A 93 -4.21 9.55 -6.43
CA LYS A 93 -3.54 10.59 -7.21
C LYS A 93 -2.88 11.58 -6.24
N PRO A 94 -1.65 12.02 -6.52
CA PRO A 94 -0.81 11.61 -7.65
C PRO A 94 -0.14 10.24 -7.41
N LEU A 95 0.06 9.46 -8.49
CA LEU A 95 0.53 8.06 -8.38
C LEU A 95 1.91 7.92 -7.72
N ASN A 96 2.76 8.93 -7.84
CA ASN A 96 4.08 8.95 -7.22
C ASN A 96 4.03 9.13 -5.69
N GLN A 97 2.86 9.39 -5.12
CA GLN A 97 2.61 9.50 -3.68
C GLN A 97 1.77 8.33 -3.15
N CYS A 98 1.51 7.29 -3.95
CA CYS A 98 0.95 6.05 -3.43
C CYS A 98 1.94 5.38 -2.45
N LEU A 99 1.44 4.80 -1.37
CA LEU A 99 2.28 4.19 -0.32
C LEU A 99 3.26 3.16 -0.89
N TYR A 100 2.78 2.21 -1.69
CA TYR A 100 3.64 1.19 -2.31
C TYR A 100 4.70 1.78 -3.25
N VAL A 101 4.43 2.92 -3.90
CA VAL A 101 5.41 3.56 -4.79
C VAL A 101 6.51 4.24 -3.99
N VAL A 102 6.16 4.88 -2.87
CA VAL A 102 7.13 5.57 -2.02
C VAL A 102 7.98 4.56 -1.26
N LEU A 103 7.38 3.52 -0.67
CA LEU A 103 8.12 2.49 0.05
C LEU A 103 9.12 1.76 -0.86
N ASN A 104 8.68 1.26 -2.02
CA ASN A 104 9.55 0.50 -2.94
C ASN A 104 10.68 1.33 -3.60
N LYS A 105 10.67 2.66 -3.42
CA LYS A 105 11.76 3.55 -3.85
C LYS A 105 12.72 3.91 -2.72
N THR A 106 12.25 3.81 -1.48
CA THR A 106 12.97 4.30 -0.29
C THR A 106 13.62 3.15 0.48
N LEU A 107 12.99 1.97 0.45
CA LEU A 107 13.42 0.72 1.06
C LEU A 107 13.78 -0.28 -0.03
#